data_AF-A0A370K9M3-F1
#
_entry.id   AF-A0A370K9M3-F1
#
_cell.length_a   1.000
_cell.length_b   1.000
_cell.length_c   1.000
_cell.angle_alpha   90.00
_cell.angle_beta   90.00
_cell.angle_gamma   90.00
#
_symmetry.space_group_name_H-M   'P 1'
#
loop_
_entity.id
_entity.type
_entity.pdbx_description
1 polymer ?
#
loop_
_entity_poly.entity_id
_entity_poly.type
_entity_poly.pdbx_seq_one_letter_code
_entity_poly.pdbx_strand_id
1 'polypeptide(L)'
;MCVVDYRQARGACLDFRAPPDTWHAMAATFEEAFMRSMTKALATSHIRRAAEQLGLLVRDARAARGATPFQLAKRARIGYRTLVQIETGHLTMPTGALLSVLAQLGLLAPPAVAAALARYPRPPRSKSTWDSFFQGATDGPDITTSPSTARAGRTPPRTTPDAPRARVRRMFADDGGRLTQGIASAQGGARRRAQLLGNHVWLTEQQANALLEAANNRQTAAQMRASRELVAVTIDGVCLYPSIQFNPRIGSPRPVMAQLLAIIPPDTSAWDVIAWLFERRRDLAGGAPADYLDSQPQAAVRVAREDFDPPPSSW
;
A
#
# COMPACT_ATOMS: atom_id res chain seq x y z
N MET A 1 6.61 34.18 13.69
CA MET A 1 5.74 34.51 12.55
C MET A 1 6.54 35.45 11.65
N CYS A 2 7.32 34.89 10.72
CA CYS A 2 8.13 35.69 9.78
C CYS A 2 7.36 35.73 8.46
N VAL A 3 6.86 36.91 8.11
CA VAL A 3 6.29 37.19 6.79
C VAL A 3 7.46 37.52 5.89
N VAL A 4 7.79 36.63 4.95
CA VAL A 4 8.78 36.89 3.91
C VAL A 4 8.11 37.74 2.84
N ASP A 5 8.56 38.98 2.73
CA ASP A 5 8.09 39.98 1.76
C ASP A 5 8.63 39.66 0.36
N TYR A 6 7.76 39.24 -0.55
CA TYR A 6 8.10 38.82 -1.91
C TYR A 6 8.36 39.98 -2.88
N ARG A 7 8.21 41.25 -2.46
CA ARG A 7 8.32 42.41 -3.36
C ARG A 7 9.72 42.99 -3.52
N GLN A 8 10.70 42.58 -2.72
CA GLN A 8 12.01 43.24 -2.69
C GLN A 8 13.09 42.64 -3.62
N ALA A 9 12.77 41.60 -4.40
CA ALA A 9 13.74 40.89 -5.26
C ALA A 9 13.65 41.24 -6.76
N ARG A 10 13.18 42.44 -7.14
CA ARG A 10 13.05 42.86 -8.56
C ARG A 10 14.06 43.93 -9.03
N GLY A 11 15.04 44.30 -8.21
CA GLY A 11 15.93 45.44 -8.48
C GLY A 11 17.35 45.13 -8.96
N ALA A 12 17.76 43.86 -9.08
CA ALA A 12 19.10 43.50 -9.54
C ALA A 12 19.03 42.92 -10.96
N CYS A 13 19.08 43.80 -11.97
CA CYS A 13 19.40 43.43 -13.34
C CYS A 13 20.85 42.94 -13.39
N LEU A 14 21.06 41.67 -13.12
CA LEU A 14 22.30 40.98 -13.48
C LEU A 14 22.29 40.79 -15.00
N ASP A 15 23.22 41.46 -15.67
CA ASP A 15 23.57 41.26 -17.07
C ASP A 15 24.16 39.85 -17.24
N PHE A 16 23.29 38.83 -17.30
CA PHE A 16 23.68 37.43 -17.41
C PHE A 16 23.54 36.98 -18.86
N ARG A 17 24.50 37.37 -19.71
CA ARG A 17 24.71 36.75 -21.03
C ARG A 17 25.34 35.36 -20.86
N ALA A 18 24.57 34.45 -20.28
CA ALA A 18 24.90 33.03 -20.30
C ALA A 18 24.71 32.51 -21.75
N PRO A 19 25.70 31.80 -22.33
CA PRO A 19 25.56 31.22 -23.67
C PRO A 19 24.37 30.26 -23.73
N PRO A 20 23.63 30.21 -24.86
CA PRO A 20 22.35 29.49 -24.98
C PRO A 20 22.43 28.01 -24.56
N ASP A 21 23.60 27.39 -24.67
CA ASP A 21 23.82 25.98 -24.32
C ASP A 21 23.74 25.70 -22.80
N THR A 22 23.90 26.73 -21.95
CA THR A 22 23.84 26.57 -20.48
C THR A 22 22.42 26.47 -19.93
N TRP A 23 21.43 27.04 -20.62
CA TRP A 23 20.04 27.05 -20.16
C TRP A 23 19.40 25.67 -20.18
N HIS A 24 19.72 24.83 -21.17
CA HIS A 24 19.23 23.45 -21.23
C HIS A 24 19.84 22.56 -20.15
N ALA A 25 21.13 22.74 -19.83
CA ALA A 25 21.78 22.01 -18.74
C ALA A 25 21.23 22.41 -17.36
N MET A 26 20.95 23.70 -17.14
CA MET A 26 20.33 24.21 -15.91
C MET A 26 18.86 23.77 -15.77
N ALA A 27 18.10 23.77 -16.87
CA ALA A 27 16.71 23.29 -16.85
C ALA A 27 16.64 21.80 -16.50
N ALA A 28 17.49 20.96 -17.10
CA ALA A 28 17.52 19.52 -16.82
C ALA A 28 17.92 19.20 -15.36
N THR A 29 18.91 19.91 -14.83
CA THR A 29 19.33 19.74 -13.42
C THR A 29 18.29 20.25 -12.43
N PHE A 30 17.59 21.35 -12.75
CA PHE A 30 16.50 21.86 -11.93
C PHE A 30 15.30 20.91 -11.93
N GLU A 31 14.89 20.39 -13.09
CA GLU A 31 13.76 19.46 -13.21
C GLU A 31 14.04 18.14 -12.48
N GLU A 32 15.27 17.61 -12.58
CA GLU A 32 15.68 16.42 -11.85
C GLU A 32 15.73 16.64 -10.32
N ALA A 33 16.26 17.78 -9.87
CA ALA A 33 16.27 18.14 -8.45
C ALA A 33 14.86 18.37 -7.89
N PHE A 34 14.00 19.04 -8.67
CA PHE A 34 12.61 19.31 -8.34
C PHE A 34 11.80 18.02 -8.22
N MET A 35 11.87 17.12 -9.21
CA MET A 35 11.16 15.83 -9.18
C MET A 35 11.65 14.92 -8.05
N ARG A 36 12.96 14.94 -7.73
CA ARG A 36 13.51 14.24 -6.55
C ARG A 36 12.99 14.82 -5.23
N SER A 37 12.84 16.15 -5.14
CA SER A 37 12.27 16.83 -3.96
C SER A 37 10.79 16.50 -3.78
N MET A 38 10.03 16.54 -4.87
CA MET A 38 8.59 16.31 -4.87
C MET A 38 8.24 14.86 -4.52
N THR A 39 9.03 13.89 -4.99
CA THR A 39 8.86 12.46 -4.63
C THR A 39 9.12 12.23 -3.14
N LYS A 40 10.07 12.96 -2.53
CA LYS A 40 10.30 12.92 -1.07
C LYS A 40 9.15 13.56 -0.28
N ALA A 41 8.58 14.64 -0.80
CA ALA A 41 7.46 15.35 -0.16
C ALA A 41 6.15 14.52 -0.20
N LEU A 42 5.91 13.79 -1.30
CA LEU A 42 4.69 13.00 -1.50
C LEU A 42 4.76 11.58 -0.89
N ALA A 43 5.95 11.10 -0.56
CA ALA A 43 6.12 9.81 0.07
C ALA A 43 5.64 9.85 1.53
N THR A 44 4.45 9.32 1.76
CA THR A 44 3.89 9.07 3.09
C THR A 44 4.85 8.22 3.93
N SER A 45 4.78 8.36 5.26
CA SER A 45 5.60 7.59 6.21
C SER A 45 5.53 6.08 5.95
N HIS A 46 4.35 5.59 5.56
CA HIS A 46 4.13 4.20 5.18
C HIS A 46 4.95 3.76 3.96
N ILE A 47 5.01 4.57 2.90
CA ILE A 47 5.79 4.26 1.69
C ILE A 47 7.28 4.19 2.01
N ARG A 48 7.79 5.08 2.88
CA ARG A 48 9.19 5.05 3.33
C ARG A 48 9.49 3.77 4.12
N ARG A 49 8.66 3.44 5.12
CA ARG A 49 8.82 2.20 5.91
C ARG A 49 8.77 0.96 5.02
N ALA A 50 7.85 0.90 4.06
CA ALA A 50 7.76 -0.22 3.12
C ALA A 50 9.03 -0.37 2.27
N ALA A 51 9.60 0.74 1.79
CA ALA A 51 10.84 0.71 1.03
C ALA A 51 12.05 0.29 1.88
N GLU A 52 12.14 0.77 3.13
CA GLU A 52 13.16 0.34 4.09
C GLU A 52 13.06 -1.16 4.39
N GLN A 53 11.86 -1.67 4.65
CA GLN A 53 11.61 -3.09 4.87
C GLN A 53 11.99 -3.95 3.65
N LEU A 54 11.68 -3.45 2.45
CA LEU A 54 12.07 -4.13 1.22
C LEU A 54 13.59 -4.16 1.04
N GLY A 55 14.28 -3.05 1.36
CA GLY A 55 15.75 -2.99 1.34
C GLY A 55 16.41 -3.96 2.32
N LEU A 56 15.86 -4.08 3.53
CA LEU A 56 16.28 -5.08 4.52
C LEU A 56 16.08 -6.50 4.01
N LEU A 57 14.91 -6.82 3.45
CA LEU A 57 14.60 -8.13 2.88
C LEU A 57 15.60 -8.52 1.77
N VAL A 58 15.93 -7.59 0.86
CA VAL A 58 16.92 -7.80 -0.20
C VAL A 58 18.30 -8.09 0.39
N ARG A 59 18.72 -7.34 1.41
CA ARG A 59 20.01 -7.50 2.08
C ARG A 59 20.11 -8.86 2.78
N ASP A 60 19.07 -9.26 3.50
CA ASP A 60 19.03 -10.53 4.23
C ASP A 60 19.00 -11.72 3.28
N ALA A 61 18.18 -11.66 2.22
CA ALA A 61 18.13 -12.71 1.19
C ALA A 61 19.46 -12.83 0.44
N ARG A 62 20.15 -11.71 0.19
CA ARG A 62 21.49 -11.72 -0.39
C ARG A 62 22.50 -12.38 0.56
N ALA A 63 22.51 -11.99 1.84
CA ALA A 63 23.42 -12.53 2.85
C ALA A 63 23.20 -14.04 3.06
N ALA A 64 21.94 -14.49 3.11
CA ALA A 64 21.59 -15.91 3.21
C ALA A 64 22.10 -16.76 2.02
N ARG A 65 22.33 -16.13 0.86
CA ARG A 65 22.90 -16.77 -0.35
C ARG A 65 24.41 -16.64 -0.45
N GLY A 66 25.08 -16.06 0.55
CA GLY A 66 26.53 -15.83 0.53
C GLY A 66 27.00 -14.92 -0.60
N ALA A 67 26.10 -14.10 -1.18
CA ALA A 67 26.44 -13.23 -2.29
C ALA A 67 26.94 -11.86 -1.79
N THR A 68 28.04 -11.37 -2.35
CA THR A 68 28.46 -9.98 -2.12
C THR A 68 27.53 -9.01 -2.88
N PRO A 69 27.39 -7.74 -2.45
CA PRO A 69 26.59 -6.78 -3.21
C PRO A 69 27.09 -6.64 -4.67
N PHE A 70 28.40 -6.67 -4.89
CA PHE A 70 28.97 -6.62 -6.23
C PHE A 70 28.52 -7.81 -7.11
N GLN A 71 28.53 -9.02 -6.56
CA GLN A 71 28.08 -10.22 -7.29
C GLN A 71 26.59 -10.14 -7.64
N LEU A 72 25.74 -9.68 -6.71
CA LEU A 72 24.31 -9.52 -6.96
C LEU A 72 24.04 -8.43 -8.01
N ALA A 73 24.71 -7.29 -7.93
CA ALA A 73 24.58 -6.21 -8.91
C ALA A 73 24.95 -6.69 -10.32
N LYS A 74 26.07 -7.43 -10.44
CA LYS A 74 26.50 -8.04 -11.70
C LYS A 74 25.46 -9.03 -12.26
N ARG A 75 24.91 -9.92 -11.41
CA ARG A 75 23.88 -10.90 -11.81
C ARG A 75 22.58 -10.22 -12.25
N ALA A 76 22.19 -9.15 -11.57
CA ALA A 76 21.00 -8.35 -11.90
C ALA A 76 21.23 -7.38 -13.06
N ARG A 77 22.45 -7.27 -13.61
CA ARG A 77 22.85 -6.32 -14.67
C ARG A 77 22.53 -4.86 -14.31
N ILE A 78 22.76 -4.48 -13.06
CA ILE A 78 22.60 -3.10 -12.58
C ILE A 78 23.91 -2.56 -12.01
N GLY A 79 24.02 -1.24 -11.93
CA GLY A 79 25.16 -0.60 -11.28
C GLY A 79 25.21 -0.90 -9.79
N TYR A 80 26.42 -1.02 -9.22
CA TYR A 80 26.64 -1.26 -7.79
C TYR A 80 25.93 -0.21 -6.92
N ARG A 81 26.01 1.07 -7.30
CA ARG A 81 25.34 2.18 -6.60
C ARG A 81 23.82 1.99 -6.55
N THR A 82 23.21 1.49 -7.63
CA THR A 82 21.77 1.22 -7.68
C THR A 82 21.38 0.10 -6.73
N LEU A 83 22.19 -0.96 -6.62
CA LEU A 83 21.95 -2.01 -5.64
C LEU A 83 22.02 -1.47 -4.21
N VAL A 84 23.03 -0.63 -3.89
CA VAL A 84 23.13 -0.03 -2.56
C VAL A 84 21.90 0.82 -2.25
N GLN A 85 21.39 1.60 -3.22
CA GLN A 85 20.15 2.36 -3.06
C GLN A 85 18.93 1.46 -2.80
N ILE A 86 18.85 0.29 -3.47
CA ILE A 86 17.80 -0.69 -3.22
C ILE A 86 17.93 -1.26 -1.79
N GLU A 87 19.13 -1.66 -1.38
CA GLU A 87 19.37 -2.24 -0.04
C GLU A 87 19.17 -1.23 1.10
N THR A 88 19.24 0.08 0.84
CA THR A 88 18.92 1.12 1.83
C THR A 88 17.47 1.59 1.78
N GLY A 89 16.65 1.06 0.87
CA GLY A 89 15.23 1.42 0.76
C GLY A 89 14.98 2.80 0.14
N HIS A 90 15.86 3.27 -0.75
CA HIS A 90 15.71 4.58 -1.37
C HIS A 90 14.53 4.60 -2.36
N LEU A 91 13.60 5.55 -2.19
CA LEU A 91 12.35 5.61 -2.97
C LEU A 91 12.50 5.93 -4.45
N THR A 92 13.61 6.54 -4.84
CA THR A 92 13.88 6.89 -6.25
C THR A 92 14.55 5.75 -7.03
N MET A 93 14.58 4.54 -6.49
CA MET A 93 15.20 3.40 -7.19
C MET A 93 14.40 3.04 -8.44
N PRO A 94 15.05 2.75 -9.58
CA PRO A 94 14.34 2.30 -10.77
C PRO A 94 13.59 0.99 -10.49
N THR A 95 12.27 0.97 -10.67
CA THR A 95 11.43 -0.22 -10.40
C THR A 95 11.92 -1.46 -11.14
N GLY A 96 12.39 -1.31 -12.38
CA GLY A 96 12.96 -2.41 -13.16
C GLY A 96 14.24 -3.00 -12.53
N ALA A 97 15.08 -2.17 -11.90
CA ALA A 97 16.28 -2.63 -11.20
C ALA A 97 15.90 -3.43 -9.94
N LEU A 98 14.94 -2.94 -9.16
CA LEU A 98 14.40 -3.66 -7.99
C LEU A 98 13.85 -5.04 -8.40
N LEU A 99 12.98 -5.10 -9.41
CA LEU A 99 12.40 -6.36 -9.88
C LEU A 99 13.47 -7.34 -10.38
N SER A 100 14.51 -6.83 -11.04
CA SER A 100 15.65 -7.65 -11.48
C SER A 100 16.41 -8.27 -10.30
N VAL A 101 16.61 -7.49 -9.23
CA VAL A 101 17.23 -7.98 -7.98
C VAL A 101 16.35 -9.03 -7.29
N LEU A 102 15.05 -8.77 -7.15
CA LEU A 102 14.10 -9.71 -6.53
C LEU A 102 14.02 -11.02 -7.31
N ALA A 103 14.07 -10.97 -8.65
CA ALA A 103 14.14 -12.17 -9.50
C ALA A 103 15.42 -12.97 -9.25
N GLN A 104 16.59 -12.30 -9.22
CA GLN A 104 17.87 -12.97 -8.97
C GLN A 104 17.97 -13.56 -7.55
N LEU A 105 17.27 -12.97 -6.59
CA LEU A 105 17.13 -13.48 -5.22
C LEU A 105 16.01 -14.51 -5.07
N GLY A 106 15.31 -14.90 -6.15
CA GLY A 106 14.19 -15.84 -6.10
C GLY A 106 13.05 -15.40 -5.16
N LEU A 107 12.94 -14.10 -4.89
CA LEU A 107 11.88 -13.51 -4.06
C LEU A 107 10.61 -13.24 -4.86
N LEU A 108 10.71 -13.20 -6.19
CA LEU A 108 9.55 -13.29 -7.06
C LEU A 108 9.16 -14.79 -7.16
N ALA A 109 7.98 -15.11 -6.63
CA ALA A 109 7.43 -16.46 -6.48
C ALA A 109 7.45 -17.30 -7.80
N PRO A 110 7.28 -18.64 -7.72
CA PRO A 110 7.77 -19.62 -8.69
C PRO A 110 7.16 -19.55 -10.11
N PRO A 111 7.74 -20.29 -11.09
CA PRO A 111 7.58 -20.07 -12.54
C PRO A 111 6.18 -20.19 -13.13
N ALA A 112 5.12 -20.46 -12.34
CA ALA A 112 3.74 -20.37 -12.82
C ALA A 112 3.39 -18.94 -13.27
N VAL A 113 3.89 -17.93 -12.57
CA VAL A 113 3.70 -16.51 -12.95
C VAL A 113 4.66 -16.11 -14.07
N ALA A 114 5.89 -16.63 -14.08
CA ALA A 114 6.83 -16.42 -15.19
C ALA A 114 6.34 -17.06 -16.51
N ALA A 115 5.71 -18.23 -16.44
CA ALA A 115 5.06 -18.91 -17.56
C ALA A 115 3.81 -18.17 -18.03
N ALA A 116 3.07 -17.51 -17.13
CA ALA A 116 1.96 -16.63 -17.49
C ALA A 116 2.44 -15.35 -18.18
N LEU A 117 3.54 -14.74 -17.71
CA LEU A 117 4.15 -13.57 -18.33
C LEU A 117 4.87 -13.89 -19.65
N ALA A 118 5.39 -15.11 -19.83
CA ALA A 118 5.95 -15.57 -21.09
C ALA A 118 4.89 -15.80 -22.20
N ARG A 119 3.60 -15.90 -21.84
CA ARG A 119 2.47 -16.00 -22.79
C ARG A 119 1.99 -14.64 -23.29
N TYR A 120 2.47 -13.53 -22.72
CA TYR A 120 2.24 -12.21 -23.30
C TYR A 120 3.20 -12.01 -24.48
N PRO A 121 2.71 -11.71 -25.69
CA PRO A 121 3.56 -11.38 -26.81
C PRO A 121 4.37 -10.14 -26.46
N ARG A 122 5.70 -10.26 -26.51
CA ARG A 122 6.58 -9.09 -26.41
C ARG A 122 6.19 -8.11 -27.51
N PRO A 123 6.10 -6.79 -27.23
CA PRO A 123 5.95 -5.81 -28.29
C PRO A 123 7.11 -5.97 -29.29
N PRO A 124 6.87 -5.80 -30.61
CA PRO A 124 7.88 -5.99 -31.62
C PRO A 124 9.06 -5.04 -31.34
N ARG A 125 10.25 -5.63 -31.15
CA ARG A 125 11.53 -4.93 -31.15
C ARG A 125 11.71 -4.30 -32.54
N SER A 126 11.62 -2.99 -32.66
CA SER A 126 12.09 -2.31 -33.87
C SER A 126 13.62 -2.40 -33.92
N LYS A 127 14.14 -2.81 -35.08
CA LYS A 127 15.49 -3.36 -35.26
C LYS A 127 16.56 -2.34 -35.64
N SER A 128 16.27 -1.04 -35.72
CA SER A 128 17.13 -0.11 -36.46
C SER A 128 18.01 0.83 -35.63
N THR A 129 18.37 0.49 -34.37
CA THR A 129 19.25 1.40 -33.60
C THR A 129 20.28 0.70 -32.71
N TRP A 130 20.29 -0.63 -32.64
CA TRP A 130 21.13 -1.36 -31.69
C TRP A 130 22.28 -2.15 -32.31
N ASP A 131 22.26 -2.45 -33.61
CA ASP A 131 23.25 -3.33 -34.23
C ASP A 131 24.62 -2.67 -34.47
N SER A 132 24.72 -1.34 -34.41
CA SER A 132 25.98 -0.62 -34.69
C SER A 132 26.99 -0.63 -33.54
N PHE A 133 26.57 -1.00 -32.32
CA PHE A 133 27.37 -0.71 -31.12
C PHE A 133 28.15 -1.90 -30.54
N PHE A 134 27.95 -3.13 -31.04
CA PHE A 134 28.57 -4.33 -30.44
C PHE A 134 29.11 -5.38 -31.42
N GLN A 135 29.35 -5.04 -32.70
CA GLN A 135 29.98 -5.99 -33.62
C GLN A 135 31.51 -5.96 -33.51
N GLY A 136 32.04 -6.91 -32.74
CA GLY A 136 33.43 -7.33 -32.75
C GLY A 136 33.63 -8.66 -32.03
N ALA A 137 33.97 -9.70 -32.81
CA ALA A 137 34.48 -11.03 -32.42
C ALA A 137 33.50 -12.00 -31.73
N THR A 138 33.39 -13.30 -32.03
CA THR A 138 34.04 -14.24 -32.98
C THR A 138 33.21 -15.53 -32.98
N ASP A 139 33.44 -16.36 -34.00
CA ASP A 139 32.81 -17.63 -34.39
C ASP A 139 32.74 -18.77 -33.33
N GLY A 140 31.88 -19.77 -33.62
CA GLY A 140 31.42 -20.90 -32.78
C GLY A 140 32.40 -22.07 -32.52
N PRO A 141 31.99 -23.37 -32.48
CA PRO A 141 30.72 -23.99 -32.86
C PRO A 141 30.11 -25.03 -31.85
N ASP A 142 29.05 -25.68 -32.34
CA ASP A 142 28.16 -26.73 -31.83
C ASP A 142 28.75 -27.92 -31.06
N ILE A 143 27.95 -28.43 -30.10
CA ILE A 143 27.82 -29.88 -29.87
C ILE A 143 26.36 -30.23 -29.52
N THR A 144 25.78 -31.09 -30.35
CA THR A 144 24.53 -31.85 -30.17
C THR A 144 24.78 -33.17 -29.45
N THR A 145 23.93 -33.58 -28.49
CA THR A 145 23.24 -34.89 -28.44
C THR A 145 22.38 -35.09 -27.17
N SER A 146 21.20 -35.69 -27.39
CA SER A 146 20.20 -36.14 -26.39
C SER A 146 20.49 -37.61 -25.93
N PRO A 147 19.51 -38.39 -25.42
CA PRO A 147 19.24 -38.64 -24.00
C PRO A 147 19.42 -40.13 -23.59
N SER A 148 19.41 -40.46 -22.29
CA SER A 148 19.46 -41.86 -21.83
C SER A 148 18.48 -42.17 -20.67
N THR A 149 17.50 -43.00 -21.05
CA THR A 149 16.72 -44.04 -20.36
C THR A 149 16.74 -44.22 -18.82
N ALA A 150 15.52 -44.15 -18.26
CA ALA A 150 14.82 -45.16 -17.46
C ALA A 150 15.60 -46.09 -16.48
N ARG A 151 15.20 -46.08 -15.19
CA ARG A 151 15.14 -47.33 -14.40
C ARG A 151 14.21 -47.29 -13.18
N ALA A 152 13.21 -48.18 -13.24
CA ALA A 152 12.60 -49.02 -12.22
C ALA A 152 12.47 -48.55 -10.75
N GLY A 153 11.22 -48.41 -10.32
CA GLY A 153 10.56 -49.38 -9.43
C GLY A 153 11.18 -49.64 -8.06
N ARG A 154 10.53 -49.12 -7.02
CA ARG A 154 10.58 -49.72 -5.67
C ARG A 154 9.35 -49.34 -4.85
N THR A 155 8.44 -50.29 -4.72
CA THR A 155 7.33 -50.31 -3.76
C THR A 155 7.88 -50.78 -2.40
N PRO A 156 7.59 -50.09 -1.29
CA PRO A 156 7.76 -50.68 0.04
C PRO A 156 6.42 -51.24 0.58
N PRO A 157 6.50 -52.24 1.48
CA PRO A 157 5.35 -53.04 1.89
C PRO A 157 4.47 -52.34 2.93
N ARG A 158 3.19 -52.67 2.83
CA ARG A 158 2.10 -52.33 3.73
C ARG A 158 2.27 -53.10 5.04
N THR A 159 2.47 -52.39 6.15
CA THR A 159 2.37 -52.93 7.51
C THR A 159 1.38 -52.07 8.30
N THR A 160 0.25 -52.69 8.63
CA THR A 160 -0.58 -52.37 9.79
C THR A 160 -0.49 -53.63 10.66
N PRO A 161 -0.28 -53.53 11.99
CA PRO A 161 -1.44 -53.41 12.86
C PRO A 161 -1.23 -52.60 14.17
N ASP A 162 -2.37 -52.33 14.81
CA ASP A 162 -2.59 -52.13 16.24
C ASP A 162 -2.27 -50.78 16.94
N ALA A 163 -3.37 -50.11 17.25
CA ALA A 163 -3.52 -49.21 18.40
C ALA A 163 -3.51 -50.03 19.71
N PRO A 164 -3.01 -49.45 20.82
CA PRO A 164 -3.90 -48.66 21.66
C PRO A 164 -3.18 -47.43 22.24
N ARG A 165 -3.37 -46.27 21.60
CA ARG A 165 -2.97 -44.96 22.17
C ARG A 165 -4.15 -43.98 22.16
N ALA A 166 -5.29 -44.43 22.67
CA ALA A 166 -6.49 -43.62 22.85
C ALA A 166 -6.67 -43.23 24.33
N ARG A 167 -5.71 -42.54 24.95
CA ARG A 167 -5.98 -41.90 26.27
C ARG A 167 -5.07 -40.75 26.72
N VAL A 168 -4.26 -40.15 25.85
CA VAL A 168 -3.47 -38.94 26.19
C VAL A 168 -3.74 -37.77 25.23
N ARG A 169 -4.53 -37.98 24.17
CA ARG A 169 -4.77 -36.96 23.11
C ARG A 169 -5.94 -36.01 23.37
N ARG A 170 -6.62 -36.13 24.52
CA ARG A 170 -7.85 -35.37 24.82
C ARG A 170 -7.64 -34.17 25.77
N MET A 171 -6.41 -33.88 26.19
CA MET A 171 -6.14 -32.78 27.13
C MET A 171 -5.37 -31.58 26.53
N PHE A 172 -4.85 -31.70 25.30
CA PHE A 172 -4.15 -30.61 24.58
C PHE A 172 -4.88 -30.13 23.32
N ALA A 173 -6.11 -30.58 23.08
CA ALA A 173 -6.88 -30.21 21.89
C ALA A 173 -7.68 -28.91 22.06
N ASP A 174 -7.96 -28.47 23.30
CA ASP A 174 -8.85 -27.33 23.56
C ASP A 174 -8.16 -25.96 23.54
N ASP A 175 -6.84 -25.88 23.80
CA ASP A 175 -6.10 -24.60 23.77
C ASP A 175 -5.72 -24.16 22.34
N GLY A 176 -5.54 -25.10 21.42
CA GLY A 176 -5.21 -24.79 20.02
C GLY A 176 -6.38 -24.12 19.26
N GLY A 177 -7.62 -24.42 19.63
CA GLY A 177 -8.82 -23.84 19.01
C GLY A 177 -9.02 -22.36 19.32
N ARG A 178 -8.75 -21.93 20.57
CA ARG A 178 -8.88 -20.53 20.98
C ARG A 178 -7.81 -19.63 20.36
N LEU A 179 -6.58 -20.11 20.28
CA LEU A 179 -5.48 -19.37 19.64
C LEU A 179 -5.68 -19.23 18.13
N THR A 180 -6.14 -20.29 17.45
CA THR A 180 -6.41 -20.24 16.00
C THR A 180 -7.62 -19.37 15.66
N GLN A 181 -8.68 -19.39 16.46
CA GLN A 181 -9.84 -18.52 16.28
C GLN A 181 -9.50 -17.04 16.55
N GLY A 182 -8.67 -16.74 17.56
CA GLY A 182 -8.18 -15.39 17.81
C GLY A 182 -7.33 -14.83 16.67
N ILE A 183 -6.45 -15.64 16.09
CA ILE A 183 -5.62 -15.25 14.92
C ILE A 183 -6.49 -15.04 13.68
N ALA A 184 -7.47 -15.92 13.43
CA ALA A 184 -8.38 -15.79 12.29
C ALA A 184 -9.25 -14.52 12.39
N SER A 185 -9.77 -14.20 13.59
CA SER A 185 -10.52 -12.96 13.81
C SER A 185 -9.64 -11.71 13.70
N ALA A 186 -8.40 -11.76 14.20
CA ALA A 186 -7.44 -10.65 14.06
C ALA A 186 -7.05 -10.41 12.59
N GLN A 187 -6.78 -11.47 11.82
CA GLN A 187 -6.51 -11.38 10.38
C GLN A 187 -7.74 -10.88 9.60
N GLY A 188 -8.94 -11.34 9.98
CA GLY A 188 -10.20 -10.85 9.41
C GLY A 188 -10.38 -9.35 9.63
N GLY A 189 -10.12 -8.87 10.85
CA GLY A 189 -10.15 -7.44 11.18
C GLY A 189 -9.12 -6.64 10.39
N ALA A 190 -7.87 -7.10 10.32
CA ALA A 190 -6.82 -6.44 9.55
C ALA A 190 -7.17 -6.34 8.06
N ARG A 191 -7.71 -7.41 7.47
CA ARG A 191 -8.14 -7.44 6.07
C ARG A 191 -9.31 -6.49 5.82
N ARG A 192 -10.31 -6.45 6.71
CA ARG A 192 -11.45 -5.52 6.60
C ARG A 192 -10.99 -4.06 6.67
N ARG A 193 -10.09 -3.73 7.59
CA ARG A 193 -9.48 -2.37 7.70
C ARG A 193 -8.71 -1.99 6.43
N ALA A 194 -7.88 -2.90 5.90
CA ALA A 194 -7.14 -2.67 4.66
C ALA A 194 -8.09 -2.44 3.46
N GLN A 195 -9.21 -3.18 3.38
CA GLN A 195 -10.22 -2.96 2.35
C GLN A 195 -10.90 -1.60 2.48
N LEU A 196 -11.27 -1.18 3.69
CA LEU A 196 -11.88 0.14 3.92
C LEU A 196 -10.94 1.28 3.50
N LEU A 197 -9.64 1.15 3.81
CA LEU A 197 -8.63 2.12 3.39
C LEU A 197 -8.39 2.15 1.89
N GLY A 198 -8.45 0.99 1.22
CA GLY A 198 -8.21 0.88 -0.22
C GLY A 198 -9.41 1.27 -1.10
N ASN A 199 -10.64 1.14 -0.61
CA ASN A 199 -11.85 1.32 -1.42
C ASN A 199 -12.48 2.71 -1.31
N HIS A 200 -12.09 3.50 -0.31
CA HIS A 200 -12.71 4.79 -0.03
C HIS A 200 -11.68 5.91 -0.01
N VAL A 201 -12.15 7.15 -0.17
CA VAL A 201 -11.28 8.34 -0.10
C VAL A 201 -11.16 8.78 1.35
N TRP A 202 -9.92 8.95 1.79
CA TRP A 202 -9.56 9.36 3.14
C TRP A 202 -8.80 10.67 3.10
N LEU A 203 -9.14 11.56 4.02
CA LEU A 203 -8.52 12.86 4.18
C LEU A 203 -7.60 12.83 5.40
N THR A 204 -6.42 13.41 5.26
CA THR A 204 -5.58 13.72 6.43
C THR A 204 -6.22 14.83 7.25
N GLU A 205 -5.79 15.01 8.49
CA GLU A 205 -6.24 16.12 9.33
C GLU A 205 -6.01 17.49 8.67
N GLN A 206 -4.87 17.68 8.00
CA GLN A 206 -4.58 18.90 7.25
C GLN A 206 -5.59 19.14 6.11
N GLN A 207 -5.92 18.09 5.35
CA GLN A 207 -6.89 18.18 4.25
C GLN A 207 -8.31 18.43 4.77
N ALA A 208 -8.69 17.78 5.87
CA ALA A 208 -9.97 18.00 6.53
C ALA A 208 -10.09 19.45 7.05
N ASN A 209 -9.06 19.97 7.72
CA ASN A 209 -9.03 21.37 8.16
C ASN A 209 -9.11 22.35 6.99
N ALA A 210 -8.41 22.09 5.87
CA ALA A 210 -8.51 22.94 4.69
C ALA A 210 -9.94 22.99 4.11
N LEU A 211 -10.67 21.86 4.11
CA LEU A 211 -12.09 21.85 3.72
C LEU A 211 -12.97 22.62 4.69
N LEU A 212 -12.72 22.48 6.00
CA LEU A 212 -13.45 23.20 7.05
C LEU A 212 -13.22 24.71 6.95
N GLU A 213 -11.98 25.14 6.75
CA GLU A 213 -11.60 26.54 6.54
C GLU A 213 -12.27 27.11 5.28
N ALA A 214 -12.24 26.38 4.15
CA ALA A 214 -12.92 26.79 2.93
C ALA A 214 -14.44 26.92 3.11
N ALA A 215 -15.02 26.12 4.01
CA ALA A 215 -16.42 26.20 4.41
C ALA A 215 -16.72 27.28 5.47
N ASN A 216 -15.76 28.13 5.81
CA ASN A 216 -15.83 29.12 6.90
C ASN A 216 -16.17 28.53 8.27
N ASN A 217 -15.81 27.27 8.52
CA ASN A 217 -15.94 26.65 9.83
C ASN A 217 -14.76 27.06 10.73
N ARG A 218 -15.07 27.51 11.95
CA ARG A 218 -14.07 27.95 12.93
C ARG A 218 -13.49 26.79 13.73
N GLN A 219 -14.16 25.64 13.76
CA GLN A 219 -13.69 24.46 14.46
C GLN A 219 -12.75 23.65 13.58
N THR A 220 -11.69 23.13 14.18
CA THR A 220 -10.78 22.18 13.52
C THR A 220 -11.37 20.77 13.50
N ALA A 221 -10.92 19.92 12.58
CA ALA A 221 -11.33 18.52 12.49
C ALA A 221 -11.06 17.75 13.79
N ALA A 222 -9.98 18.07 14.51
CA ALA A 222 -9.69 17.49 15.82
C ALA A 222 -10.71 17.92 16.89
N GLN A 223 -11.12 19.19 16.90
CA GLN A 223 -12.17 19.68 17.82
C GLN A 223 -13.52 19.03 17.50
N MET A 224 -13.89 18.96 16.22
CA MET A 224 -15.14 18.31 15.79
C MET A 224 -15.15 16.80 16.07
N ARG A 225 -13.99 16.15 16.00
CA ARG A 225 -13.84 14.75 16.44
C ARG A 225 -14.01 14.61 17.95
N ALA A 226 -13.45 15.54 18.73
CA ALA A 226 -13.61 15.54 20.18
C ALA A 226 -15.07 15.77 20.62
N SER A 227 -15.82 16.59 19.87
CA SER A 227 -17.26 16.81 20.08
C SER A 227 -18.16 15.72 19.47
N ARG A 228 -17.61 14.64 18.92
CA ARG A 228 -18.34 13.56 18.23
C ARG A 228 -19.19 14.01 17.06
N GLU A 229 -18.73 15.02 16.32
CA GLU A 229 -19.35 15.45 15.06
C GLU A 229 -18.68 14.79 13.84
N LEU A 230 -17.44 14.34 14.01
CA LEU A 230 -16.68 13.58 13.02
C LEU A 230 -16.09 12.31 13.64
N VAL A 231 -15.94 11.27 12.83
CA VAL A 231 -15.18 10.07 13.14
C VAL A 231 -13.89 10.03 12.32
N ALA A 232 -12.80 9.58 12.94
CA ALA A 232 -11.52 9.37 12.30
C ALA A 232 -10.83 8.15 12.89
N VAL A 233 -9.98 7.51 12.11
CA VAL A 233 -9.08 6.46 12.61
C VAL A 233 -7.66 6.99 12.65
N THR A 234 -6.92 6.59 13.69
CA THR A 234 -5.50 6.92 13.82
C THR A 234 -4.67 5.71 13.36
N ILE A 235 -3.79 5.92 12.40
CA ILE A 235 -2.86 4.92 11.89
C ILE A 235 -1.47 5.52 11.92
N ASP A 236 -0.54 4.88 12.65
CA ASP A 236 0.84 5.37 12.80
C ASP A 236 0.93 6.85 13.25
N GLY A 237 0.01 7.28 14.12
CA GLY A 237 -0.06 8.67 14.62
C GLY A 237 -0.73 9.65 13.66
N VAL A 238 -1.19 9.22 12.48
CA VAL A 238 -1.91 10.06 11.51
C VAL A 238 -3.41 9.83 11.63
N CYS A 239 -4.18 10.90 11.85
CA CYS A 239 -5.64 10.84 11.82
C CYS A 239 -6.15 10.90 10.37
N LEU A 240 -6.96 9.91 10.00
CA LEU A 240 -7.60 9.79 8.70
C LEU A 240 -9.12 9.88 8.85
N TYR A 241 -9.72 10.78 8.08
CA TYR A 241 -11.14 11.06 8.08
C TYR A 241 -11.76 10.55 6.76
N PRO A 242 -12.80 9.70 6.80
CA PRO A 242 -13.55 9.37 5.59
C PRO A 242 -14.10 10.64 4.94
N SER A 243 -13.84 10.85 3.65
CA SER A 243 -14.27 12.07 2.94
C SER A 243 -15.79 12.21 2.86
N ILE A 244 -16.52 11.08 2.93
CA ILE A 244 -17.99 11.03 2.86
C ILE A 244 -18.68 11.87 3.96
N GLN A 245 -17.98 12.12 5.07
CA GLN A 245 -18.48 12.95 6.18
C GLN A 245 -18.57 14.44 5.81
N PHE A 246 -17.95 14.84 4.70
CA PHE A 246 -17.95 16.22 4.22
C PHE A 246 -18.86 16.33 2.99
N ASN A 247 -19.49 17.48 2.83
CA ASN A 247 -20.21 17.83 1.63
C ASN A 247 -19.20 18.17 0.53
N PRO A 248 -19.16 17.44 -0.60
CA PRO A 248 -18.17 17.67 -1.65
C PRO A 248 -18.33 19.01 -2.37
N ARG A 249 -19.50 19.66 -2.30
CA ARG A 249 -19.75 20.97 -2.93
C ARG A 249 -19.31 22.14 -2.06
N ILE A 250 -19.53 22.03 -0.76
CA ILE A 250 -19.36 23.16 0.19
C ILE A 250 -18.12 22.98 1.06
N GLY A 251 -17.65 21.74 1.26
CA GLY A 251 -16.57 21.40 2.19
C GLY A 251 -17.04 21.29 3.65
N SER A 252 -18.28 21.68 3.96
CA SER A 252 -18.84 21.58 5.31
C SER A 252 -19.05 20.14 5.76
N PRO A 253 -18.89 19.83 7.05
CA PRO A 253 -19.22 18.53 7.61
C PRO A 253 -20.74 18.31 7.54
N ARG A 254 -21.15 17.07 7.30
CA ARG A 254 -22.57 16.71 7.15
C ARG A 254 -23.23 16.67 8.54
N PRO A 255 -24.30 17.45 8.80
CA PRO A 255 -24.95 17.47 10.11
C PRO A 255 -25.50 16.12 10.57
N VAL A 256 -25.85 15.24 9.63
CA VAL A 256 -26.29 13.86 9.92
C VAL A 256 -25.24 13.06 10.67
N MET A 257 -23.94 13.36 10.50
CA MET A 257 -22.87 12.64 11.21
C MET A 257 -22.96 12.83 12.72
N ALA A 258 -23.20 14.06 13.18
CA ALA A 258 -23.40 14.33 14.60
C ALA A 258 -24.62 13.59 15.17
N GLN A 259 -25.70 13.47 14.39
CA GLN A 259 -26.89 12.71 14.79
C GLN A 259 -26.61 11.21 14.90
N LEU A 260 -25.88 10.64 13.94
CA LEU A 260 -25.48 9.23 13.97
C LEU A 260 -24.58 8.94 15.17
N LEU A 261 -23.57 9.76 15.41
CA LEU A 261 -22.61 9.58 16.50
C LEU A 261 -23.21 9.83 17.89
N ALA A 262 -24.36 10.51 17.97
CA ALA A 262 -25.14 10.64 19.19
C ALA A 262 -25.96 9.37 19.51
N ILE A 263 -26.34 8.59 18.50
CA ILE A 263 -27.06 7.31 18.66
C ILE A 263 -26.07 6.18 18.95
N ILE A 264 -24.93 6.16 18.26
CA ILE A 264 -23.92 5.12 18.43
C ILE A 264 -23.24 5.25 19.81
N PRO A 265 -23.16 4.17 20.61
CA PRO A 265 -22.58 4.20 21.95
C PRO A 265 -21.18 4.80 21.97
N PRO A 266 -20.84 5.64 22.98
CA PRO A 266 -19.59 6.38 22.98
C PRO A 266 -18.33 5.53 23.11
N ASP A 267 -18.47 4.33 23.66
CA ASP A 267 -17.45 3.29 23.82
C ASP A 267 -17.20 2.48 22.54
N THR A 268 -18.04 2.62 21.50
CA THR A 268 -17.84 1.98 20.21
C THR A 268 -16.54 2.48 19.56
N SER A 269 -15.66 1.57 19.15
CA SER A 269 -14.38 1.96 18.57
C SER A 269 -14.57 2.69 17.24
N ALA A 270 -13.70 3.65 16.93
CA ALA A 270 -13.78 4.39 15.66
C ALA A 270 -13.73 3.46 14.43
N TRP A 271 -13.01 2.33 14.52
CA TRP A 271 -12.99 1.34 13.45
C TRP A 271 -14.33 0.63 13.27
N ASP A 272 -15.05 0.34 14.36
CA ASP A 272 -16.36 -0.30 14.30
C ASP A 272 -17.42 0.66 13.78
N VAL A 273 -17.39 1.93 14.22
CA VAL A 273 -18.24 3.00 13.65
C VAL A 273 -18.05 3.11 12.13
N ILE A 274 -16.80 3.16 11.68
CA ILE A 274 -16.51 3.26 10.24
C ILE A 274 -16.90 1.98 9.51
N ALA A 275 -16.61 0.81 10.07
CA ALA A 275 -17.00 -0.46 9.46
C ALA A 275 -18.52 -0.51 9.28
N TRP A 276 -19.29 -0.10 10.30
CA TRP A 276 -20.74 0.01 10.25
C TRP A 276 -21.23 0.98 9.16
N LEU A 277 -20.60 2.16 9.04
CA LEU A 277 -20.96 3.15 8.01
C LEU A 277 -20.83 2.62 6.59
N PHE A 278 -19.84 1.75 6.33
CA PHE A 278 -19.55 1.19 5.01
C PHE A 278 -20.08 -0.24 4.81
N GLU A 279 -20.74 -0.80 5.81
CA GLU A 279 -21.33 -2.13 5.72
C GLU A 279 -22.61 -2.08 4.88
N ARG A 280 -22.73 -2.97 3.89
CA ARG A 280 -23.94 -3.09 3.07
C ARG A 280 -25.04 -3.74 3.88
N ARG A 281 -26.24 -3.17 3.80
CA ARG A 281 -27.37 -3.63 4.61
C ARG A 281 -28.62 -3.84 3.78
N ARG A 282 -29.42 -4.82 4.19
CA ARG A 282 -30.65 -5.21 3.48
C ARG A 282 -31.78 -4.19 3.66
N ASP A 283 -31.86 -3.58 4.84
CA ASP A 283 -32.78 -2.48 5.19
C ASP A 283 -32.55 -1.21 4.34
N LEU A 284 -31.35 -1.04 3.81
CA LEU A 284 -30.96 0.02 2.86
C LEU A 284 -30.88 -0.52 1.42
N ALA A 285 -31.74 -1.45 1.04
CA ALA A 285 -31.80 -2.01 -0.32
C ALA A 285 -30.44 -2.54 -0.85
N GLY A 286 -29.56 -2.99 0.05
CA GLY A 286 -28.22 -3.49 -0.26
C GLY A 286 -27.12 -2.42 -0.28
N GLY A 287 -27.43 -1.15 -0.06
CA GLY A 287 -26.45 -0.06 0.09
C GLY A 287 -25.88 0.03 1.50
N ALA A 288 -24.86 0.87 1.68
CA ALA A 288 -24.26 1.16 2.97
C ALA A 288 -24.79 2.48 3.55
N PRO A 289 -24.87 2.68 4.89
CA PRO A 289 -25.30 3.95 5.49
C PRO A 289 -24.59 5.18 4.91
N ALA A 290 -23.30 5.06 4.60
CA ALA A 290 -22.48 6.09 3.95
C ALA A 290 -23.07 6.60 2.62
N ASP A 291 -23.71 5.72 1.84
CA ASP A 291 -24.29 6.05 0.53
C ASP A 291 -25.54 6.95 0.65
N TYR A 292 -26.18 6.96 1.83
CA TYR A 292 -27.43 7.68 2.08
C TYR A 292 -27.22 9.02 2.81
N LEU A 293 -26.00 9.35 3.24
CA LEU A 293 -25.72 10.56 4.03
C LEU A 293 -26.01 11.88 3.29
N ASP A 294 -26.03 11.85 1.96
CA ASP A 294 -26.34 13.02 1.12
C ASP A 294 -27.81 13.03 0.68
N SER A 295 -28.29 11.92 0.14
CA SER A 295 -29.59 11.83 -0.52
C SER A 295 -30.75 11.59 0.45
N GLN A 296 -30.56 10.74 1.46
CA GLN A 296 -31.62 10.33 2.39
C GLN A 296 -31.04 10.14 3.81
N PRO A 297 -30.57 11.23 4.45
CA PRO A 297 -29.87 11.15 5.74
C PRO A 297 -30.71 10.46 6.82
N GLN A 298 -32.03 10.60 6.77
CA GLN A 298 -32.95 9.97 7.72
C GLN A 298 -33.00 8.44 7.62
N ALA A 299 -32.68 7.87 6.45
CA ALA A 299 -32.60 6.42 6.28
C ALA A 299 -31.42 5.86 7.09
N ALA A 300 -30.25 6.51 7.03
CA ALA A 300 -29.08 6.13 7.82
C ALA A 300 -29.33 6.29 9.34
N VAL A 301 -30.01 7.37 9.73
CA VAL A 301 -30.36 7.62 11.14
C VAL A 301 -31.33 6.57 11.69
N ARG A 302 -32.39 6.22 10.94
CA ARG A 302 -33.33 5.16 11.32
C ARG A 302 -32.59 3.86 11.59
N VAL A 303 -31.72 3.47 10.67
CA VAL A 303 -30.95 2.23 10.72
C VAL A 303 -29.95 2.22 11.89
N ALA A 304 -29.37 3.38 12.25
CA ALA A 304 -28.57 3.48 13.46
C ALA A 304 -29.38 3.21 14.73
N ARG A 305 -30.63 3.70 14.81
CA ARG A 305 -31.49 3.45 15.98
C ARG A 305 -31.85 1.98 16.10
N GLU A 306 -32.18 1.32 15.00
CA GLU A 306 -32.54 -0.10 14.99
C GLU A 306 -31.39 -0.99 15.53
N ASP A 307 -30.14 -0.63 15.24
CA ASP A 307 -28.97 -1.40 15.68
C ASP A 307 -28.50 -1.10 17.10
N PHE A 308 -28.51 0.18 17.47
CA PHE A 308 -27.81 0.66 18.67
C PHE A 308 -28.77 1.09 19.78
N ASP A 309 -30.04 1.30 19.46
CA ASP A 309 -31.10 1.66 20.41
C ASP A 309 -32.39 0.86 20.10
N PRO A 310 -32.32 -0.49 20.11
CA PRO A 310 -33.49 -1.30 19.79
C PRO A 310 -34.55 -1.12 20.88
N PRO A 311 -35.84 -0.96 20.51
CA PRO A 311 -36.91 -0.78 21.49
C PRO A 311 -37.02 -2.01 22.39
N PRO A 312 -37.41 -1.88 23.67
CA PRO A 312 -37.48 -2.98 24.62
C PRO A 312 -38.45 -4.11 24.19
N SER A 313 -39.32 -3.87 23.22
CA SER A 313 -40.23 -4.86 22.63
C SER A 313 -39.58 -5.81 21.62
N SER A 314 -38.30 -5.67 21.31
CA SER A 314 -37.59 -6.52 20.33
C SER A 314 -36.82 -7.71 20.94
N TRP A 315 -37.01 -7.99 22.23
CA TRP A 315 -36.37 -9.08 22.98
C TRP A 315 -37.39 -10.11 23.45
#